data_AF-A0A8T2AA09-F1
#
_entry.id   AF-A0A8T2AA09-F1
#
_cell.length_a   1.000
_cell.length_b   1.000
_cell.length_c   1.000
_cell.angle_alpha   90.00
_cell.angle_beta   90.00
_cell.angle_gamma   90.00
#
_symmetry.space_group_name_H-M   'P 1'
#
loop_
_entity.id
_entity.type
_entity.pdbx_description
1 polymer ?
#
loop_
_entity_poly.entity_id
_entity_poly.type
_entity_poly.pdbx_seq_one_letter_code
_entity_poly.pdbx_strand_id
1 'polypeptide(L)'
;MEMIRAGPVGDTGSKTDTDWDEKGKTMISHIFVSFNSSRIISIQFGYIENGALVMSSKYGGDFKGQSFRVVKLKHNEYVTGLIGCREINSLLSRCEGINSLTFYTNWENTDPFVSLESPSM
;
A
#
# COMPACT_ATOMS: atom_id res chain seq x y z
N MET A 1 -12.13 19.96 -3.90
CA MET A 1 -11.16 19.62 -4.96
C MET A 1 -11.74 18.46 -5.74
N GLU A 2 -11.77 18.55 -7.06
CA GLU A 2 -11.99 17.35 -7.87
C GLU A 2 -10.71 16.52 -7.86
N MET A 3 -10.84 15.22 -7.59
CA MET A 3 -9.74 14.26 -7.62
C MET A 3 -9.85 13.44 -8.89
N ILE A 4 -8.76 13.35 -9.65
CA ILE A 4 -8.66 12.42 -10.77
C ILE A 4 -8.47 11.02 -10.19
N ARG A 5 -9.26 10.06 -10.68
CA ARG A 5 -9.18 8.65 -10.27
C ARG A 5 -8.48 7.85 -11.36
N ALA A 6 -7.53 7.00 -10.97
CA ALA A 6 -6.91 6.00 -11.81
C ALA A 6 -7.09 4.62 -11.16
N GLY A 7 -7.40 3.59 -11.95
CA GLY A 7 -7.75 2.25 -11.46
C GLY A 7 -9.23 2.10 -11.08
N PRO A 8 -9.59 1.07 -10.28
CA PRO A 8 -8.69 0.14 -9.58
C PRO A 8 -7.93 -0.82 -10.53
N VAL A 9 -6.79 -1.31 -10.06
CA VAL A 9 -5.99 -2.36 -10.71
C VAL A 9 -5.83 -3.51 -9.72
N GLY A 10 -6.18 -4.72 -10.13
CA GLY A 10 -6.20 -5.90 -9.25
C GLY A 10 -7.32 -6.86 -9.61
N ASP A 11 -7.52 -7.88 -8.78
CA ASP A 11 -8.72 -8.70 -8.88
C ASP A 11 -9.94 -7.89 -8.42
N THR A 12 -11.05 -8.04 -9.11
CA THR A 12 -12.35 -7.44 -8.76
C THR A 12 -13.46 -8.49 -8.70
N GLY A 13 -13.13 -9.77 -8.94
CA GLY A 13 -14.10 -10.86 -9.03
C GLY A 13 -14.36 -11.61 -7.73
N SER A 14 -13.60 -11.33 -6.67
CA SER A 14 -13.75 -11.98 -5.37
C SER A 14 -14.97 -11.45 -4.61
N LYS A 15 -15.90 -12.35 -4.26
CA LYS A 15 -17.10 -12.01 -3.47
C LYS A 15 -16.80 -11.68 -2.00
N THR A 16 -15.58 -11.94 -1.54
CA THR A 16 -15.17 -11.69 -0.15
C THR A 16 -14.42 -10.38 0.02
N ASP A 17 -14.10 -9.71 -1.08
CA ASP A 17 -13.34 -8.46 -1.03
C ASP A 17 -14.27 -7.29 -0.72
N THR A 18 -13.75 -6.31 0.00
CA THR A 18 -14.50 -5.10 0.39
C THR A 18 -13.87 -3.90 -0.28
N ASP A 19 -14.67 -3.21 -1.11
CA ASP A 19 -14.27 -1.96 -1.73
C ASP A 19 -14.06 -0.87 -0.69
N TRP A 20 -13.07 -0.02 -0.92
CA TRP A 20 -12.78 1.13 -0.08
C TRP A 20 -12.26 2.29 -0.93
N ASP A 21 -12.47 3.50 -0.42
CA ASP A 21 -12.13 4.74 -1.13
C ASP A 21 -11.71 5.80 -0.12
N GLU A 22 -10.44 5.74 0.28
CA GLU A 22 -9.84 6.70 1.22
C GLU A 22 -9.66 8.05 0.53
N LYS A 23 -10.51 9.01 0.88
CA LYS A 23 -10.46 10.37 0.33
C LYS A 23 -9.33 11.21 0.93
N GLY A 24 -8.68 10.72 1.97
CA GLY A 24 -7.63 11.41 2.68
C GLY A 24 -8.14 12.60 3.47
N LYS A 25 -7.20 13.30 4.09
CA LYS A 25 -7.47 14.50 4.90
C LYS A 25 -6.51 15.61 4.57
N THR A 26 -5.22 15.32 4.74
CA THR A 26 -4.08 16.16 4.38
C THR A 26 -3.11 15.34 3.54
N MET A 27 -1.90 15.86 3.30
CA MET A 27 -0.84 15.06 2.67
C MET A 27 -0.54 13.82 3.51
N ILE A 28 -0.36 12.69 2.83
CA ILE A 28 0.07 11.44 3.47
C ILE A 28 1.45 11.68 4.10
N SER A 29 1.61 11.24 5.33
CA SER A 29 2.89 11.29 6.06
C SER A 29 3.49 9.89 6.27
N HIS A 30 2.61 8.89 6.43
CA HIS A 30 3.00 7.51 6.67
C HIS A 30 2.16 6.57 5.83
N ILE A 31 2.77 5.52 5.30
CA ILE A 31 2.09 4.41 4.64
C ILE A 31 2.50 3.14 5.38
N PHE A 32 1.53 2.49 6.02
CA PHE A 32 1.71 1.25 6.74
C PHE A 32 1.23 0.12 5.85
N VAL A 33 2.11 -0.83 5.56
CA VAL A 33 1.82 -1.97 4.69
C VAL A 33 2.09 -3.24 5.49
N SER A 34 1.09 -4.10 5.61
CA SER A 34 1.26 -5.45 6.12
C SER A 34 1.29 -6.45 4.98
N PHE A 35 2.08 -7.51 5.13
CA PHE A 35 2.27 -8.53 4.10
C PHE A 35 2.65 -9.87 4.74
N ASN A 36 2.45 -10.94 3.98
CA ASN A 36 2.99 -12.26 4.31
C ASN A 36 3.98 -12.71 3.22
N SER A 37 4.38 -13.98 3.22
CA SER A 37 5.30 -14.53 2.22
C SER A 37 4.78 -14.53 0.78
N SER A 38 3.51 -14.21 0.56
CA SER A 38 2.85 -14.35 -0.75
C SER A 38 2.20 -13.07 -1.28
N ARG A 39 1.77 -12.15 -0.40
CA ARG A 39 1.02 -10.96 -0.81
C ARG A 39 0.98 -9.86 0.24
N ILE A 40 0.62 -8.67 -0.20
CA ILE A 40 0.14 -7.57 0.64
C ILE A 40 -1.21 -7.99 1.26
N ILE A 41 -1.35 -7.70 2.55
CA ILE A 41 -2.48 -8.11 3.38
C ILE A 41 -3.35 -6.91 3.75
N SER A 42 -2.72 -5.79 4.13
CA SER A 42 -3.42 -4.56 4.45
C SER A 42 -2.58 -3.32 4.16
N ILE A 43 -3.27 -2.21 3.94
CA ILE A 43 -2.67 -0.88 3.86
C ILE A 43 -3.41 0.10 4.79
N GLN A 44 -2.67 1.03 5.37
CA GLN A 44 -3.22 2.09 6.20
C GLN A 44 -2.38 3.35 6.03
N PHE A 45 -3.05 4.51 6.03
CA PHE A 45 -2.42 5.80 5.79
C PHE A 45 -2.39 6.61 7.09
N GLY A 46 -1.29 7.33 7.31
CA GLY A 46 -1.14 8.26 8.41
C GLY A 46 -1.02 9.70 7.91
N TYR A 47 -1.72 10.61 8.55
CA TYR A 47 -1.78 12.04 8.25
C TYR A 47 -1.29 12.84 9.45
N ILE A 48 -0.64 13.98 9.22
CA ILE A 48 -0.33 14.92 10.30
C ILE A 48 -1.45 15.95 10.37
N GLU A 49 -2.13 16.00 11.52
CA GLU A 49 -3.17 16.96 11.85
C GLU A 49 -2.80 17.66 13.16
N ASN A 50 -2.67 18.98 13.15
CA ASN A 50 -2.29 19.77 14.33
C ASN A 50 -1.01 19.25 15.05
N GLY A 51 -0.04 18.74 14.27
CA GLY A 51 1.21 18.18 14.79
C GLY A 51 1.12 16.74 15.31
N ALA A 52 -0.06 16.11 15.28
CA ALA A 52 -0.26 14.73 15.71
C ALA A 52 -0.47 13.78 14.51
N LEU A 53 0.00 12.54 14.64
CA LEU A 53 -0.25 11.48 13.66
C LEU A 53 -1.65 10.91 13.86
N VAL A 54 -2.49 11.05 12.84
CA VAL A 54 -3.85 10.51 12.78
C VAL A 54 -3.93 9.46 11.69
N MET A 55 -4.47 8.29 12.01
CA MET A 55 -4.54 7.15 11.10
C MET A 55 -5.88 7.11 10.35
N SER A 56 -5.86 6.65 9.09
CA SER A 56 -7.04 6.19 8.37
C SER A 56 -7.59 4.91 8.97
N SER A 57 -8.74 4.45 8.46
CA SER A 57 -9.10 3.04 8.54
C SER A 57 -7.98 2.18 7.96
N LYS A 58 -7.80 0.98 8.51
CA LYS A 58 -6.95 -0.04 7.90
C LYS A 58 -7.77 -0.79 6.86
N TYR A 59 -7.24 -0.92 5.66
CA TYR A 59 -7.89 -1.57 4.53
C TYR A 59 -7.23 -2.92 4.26
N GLY A 60 -8.03 -3.99 4.28
CA GLY A 60 -7.54 -5.37 4.22
C GLY A 60 -7.72 -6.12 5.54
N GLY A 61 -7.19 -7.34 5.60
CA GLY A 61 -7.42 -8.26 6.72
C GLY A 61 -6.36 -8.18 7.81
N ASP A 62 -6.59 -8.94 8.88
CA ASP A 62 -5.59 -9.27 9.89
C ASP A 62 -5.29 -10.76 9.86
N PHE A 63 -4.02 -11.12 9.73
CA PHE A 63 -3.57 -12.50 9.73
C PHE A 63 -2.46 -12.70 10.76
N LYS A 64 -2.49 -13.84 11.45
CA LYS A 64 -1.40 -14.23 12.34
C LYS A 64 -0.12 -14.43 11.51
N GLY A 65 1.00 -13.89 11.99
CA GLY A 65 2.30 -14.02 11.33
C GLY A 65 2.55 -13.05 10.18
N GLN A 66 1.74 -11.98 10.05
CA GLN A 66 2.03 -10.92 9.08
C GLN A 66 3.24 -10.08 9.53
N SER A 67 4.07 -9.72 8.56
CA SER A 67 5.11 -8.71 8.70
C SER A 67 4.53 -7.34 8.37
N PHE A 68 5.17 -6.27 8.84
CA PHE A 68 4.77 -4.91 8.50
C PHE A 68 6.00 -4.08 8.13
N ARG A 69 5.81 -3.14 7.19
CA ARG A 69 6.76 -2.07 6.91
C ARG A 69 6.03 -0.73 6.88
N VAL A 70 6.77 0.33 7.23
CA VAL A 70 6.27 1.69 7.30
C VAL A 70 7.12 2.58 6.40
N VAL A 71 6.49 3.20 5.42
CA VAL A 71 7.09 4.26 4.62
C VAL A 71 6.80 5.58 5.32
N LYS A 72 7.84 6.30 5.72
CA LYS A 72 7.73 7.62 6.35
C LYS A 72 8.15 8.67 5.35
N LEU A 73 7.22 9.56 4.97
CA LEU A 73 7.50 10.68 4.09
C LEU A 73 8.00 11.86 4.92
N LYS A 74 9.08 12.49 4.47
CA LYS A 74 9.64 13.70 5.09
C LYS A 74 8.74 14.91 4.87
N HIS A 75 9.09 16.02 5.51
CA HIS A 75 8.44 17.29 5.25
C HIS A 75 8.61 17.69 3.77
N ASN A 76 7.49 18.00 3.10
CA ASN A 76 7.39 18.28 1.66
C ASN A 76 7.73 17.10 0.73
N GLU A 77 7.87 15.88 1.26
CA GLU A 77 7.93 14.67 0.45
C GLU A 77 6.51 14.12 0.22
N TYR A 78 6.23 13.71 -1.00
CA TYR A 78 4.95 13.17 -1.44
C TYR A 78 5.15 12.13 -2.53
N VAL A 79 4.18 11.21 -2.62
CA VAL A 79 4.17 10.15 -3.63
C VAL A 79 3.91 10.75 -5.00
N THR A 80 4.78 10.45 -5.95
CA THR A 80 4.69 10.87 -7.36
C THR A 80 4.33 9.72 -8.29
N GLY A 81 4.51 8.48 -7.85
CA GLY A 81 4.18 7.29 -8.62
C GLY A 81 3.97 6.06 -7.75
N LEU A 82 3.22 5.11 -8.27
CA LEU A 82 2.98 3.81 -7.65
C LEU A 82 3.06 2.73 -8.71
N ILE A 83 3.83 1.68 -8.42
CA ILE A 83 3.84 0.43 -9.19
C ILE A 83 3.36 -0.69 -8.27
N GLY A 84 2.48 -1.54 -8.79
CA GLY A 84 2.06 -2.77 -8.13
C GLY A 84 2.32 -3.97 -9.03
N CYS A 85 2.82 -5.07 -8.46
CA CYS A 85 2.96 -6.34 -9.16
C CYS A 85 1.98 -7.36 -8.61
N ARG A 86 1.45 -8.20 -9.51
CA ARG A 86 0.59 -9.34 -9.20
C ARG A 86 1.18 -10.56 -9.87
N GLU A 87 1.47 -11.60 -9.10
CA GLU A 87 1.80 -12.89 -9.69
C GLU A 87 0.53 -13.59 -10.15
N ILE A 88 0.51 -14.01 -11.43
CA ILE A 88 -0.55 -14.82 -12.01
C ILE A 88 -0.02 -16.25 -12.14
N ASN A 89 0.12 -16.95 -11.02
CA ASN A 89 0.52 -18.36 -11.03
C ASN A 89 -0.73 -19.25 -11.19
N SER A 90 -0.98 -19.69 -12.43
CA SER A 90 -2.26 -20.16 -12.96
C SER A 90 -2.72 -21.57 -12.55
N LEU A 91 -2.05 -22.27 -11.63
CA LEU A 91 -2.41 -23.67 -11.30
C LEU A 91 -2.57 -24.00 -9.81
N LEU A 92 -2.04 -23.19 -8.88
CA LEU A 92 -2.10 -23.49 -7.43
C LEU A 92 -2.45 -22.28 -6.54
N SER A 93 -2.44 -21.06 -7.07
CA SER A 93 -2.59 -19.85 -6.26
C SER A 93 -4.05 -19.50 -6.02
N ARG A 94 -4.64 -20.06 -4.96
CA ARG A 94 -6.00 -19.75 -4.47
C ARG A 94 -6.19 -18.33 -3.89
N CYS A 95 -5.18 -17.48 -3.98
CA CYS A 95 -5.18 -16.13 -3.39
C CYS A 95 -4.46 -15.17 -4.33
N GLU A 96 -5.14 -14.75 -5.39
CA GLU A 96 -4.64 -13.72 -6.28
C GLU A 96 -4.73 -12.36 -5.57
N GLY A 97 -3.59 -11.77 -5.21
CA GLY A 97 -3.51 -10.47 -4.54
C GLY A 97 -2.39 -9.63 -5.12
N ILE A 98 -2.23 -8.41 -4.64
CA ILE A 98 -1.04 -7.61 -4.97
C ILE A 98 0.13 -8.19 -4.19
N ASN A 99 1.21 -8.56 -4.88
CA ASN A 99 2.38 -9.19 -4.27
C ASN A 99 3.37 -8.14 -3.75
N SER A 100 3.54 -7.04 -4.49
CA SER A 100 4.45 -5.96 -4.11
C SER A 100 3.90 -4.60 -4.50
N LEU A 101 4.32 -3.58 -3.75
CA LEU A 101 4.04 -2.18 -4.00
C LEU A 101 5.36 -1.41 -3.91
N THR A 102 5.60 -0.56 -4.92
CA THR A 102 6.74 0.35 -4.97
C THR A 102 6.21 1.77 -5.10
N PHE A 103 6.57 2.62 -4.13
CA PHE A 103 6.20 4.03 -4.11
C PHE A 103 7.38 4.88 -4.57
N TYR A 104 7.13 5.77 -5.53
CA TYR A 104 8.06 6.80 -5.95
C TYR A 104 7.69 8.11 -5.28
N THR A 105 8.68 8.90 -4.88
CA THR A 105 8.46 10.21 -4.24
C THR A 105 9.17 11.33 -5.00
N ASN A 106 8.80 12.57 -4.73
CA ASN A 106 9.45 13.77 -5.28
C ASN A 106 10.80 14.08 -4.62
N TRP A 107 11.29 13.25 -3.71
CA TRP A 107 12.53 13.51 -3.00
C TRP A 107 13.76 13.14 -3.86
N GLU A 108 14.44 14.15 -4.41
CA GLU A 108 15.66 13.98 -5.20
C GLU A 108 16.89 13.62 -4.31
N ASN A 109 17.62 12.58 -4.71
CA ASN A 109 18.92 12.11 -4.21
C ASN A 109 18.98 11.50 -2.78
N THR A 110 18.82 10.17 -2.70
CA THR A 110 19.89 9.15 -2.56
C THR A 110 19.18 7.80 -2.40
N ASP A 111 19.21 6.98 -3.45
CA ASP A 111 18.71 5.59 -3.49
C ASP A 111 17.18 5.37 -3.36
N PRO A 112 16.43 5.28 -4.48
CA PRO A 112 14.97 5.20 -4.49
C PRO A 112 14.45 3.76 -4.33
N PHE A 113 14.91 3.01 -3.33
CA PHE A 113 14.50 1.60 -3.19
C PHE A 113 14.03 1.26 -1.78
N VAL A 114 12.72 1.41 -1.56
CA VAL A 114 12.00 0.56 -0.60
C VAL A 114 11.19 -0.45 -1.41
N SER A 115 11.87 -1.47 -1.93
CA SER A 115 11.21 -2.68 -2.42
C SER A 115 10.71 -3.47 -1.22
N LEU A 116 9.38 -3.53 -1.08
CA LEU A 116 8.70 -4.45 -0.18
C LEU A 116 8.50 -5.77 -0.93
N GLU A 117 9.57 -6.54 -1.06
CA GLU A 117 9.47 -7.93 -1.53
C GLU A 117 9.18 -8.84 -0.34
N SER A 118 8.23 -9.75 -0.53
CA SER A 118 8.13 -10.96 0.30
C SER A 118 9.40 -11.79 0.08
N PRO A 119 10.04 -12.32 1.13
CA PRO A 119 11.23 -13.14 0.94
C PRO A 119 10.87 -14.36 0.08
N SER A 120 11.62 -14.56 -1.00
CA SER A 120 11.63 -15.81 -1.75
C SER A 120 12.10 -16.94 -0.83
N MET A 121 11.37 -18.06 -0.85
CA MET A 121 11.76 -19.30 -0.15
C MET A 121 13.12 -19.82 -0.63
#